data_AF-A0A7J6W756-F1
#
_entry.id   AF-A0A7J6W756-F1
#
_cell.length_a   1.000
_cell.length_b   1.000
_cell.length_c   1.000
_cell.angle_alpha   90.00
_cell.angle_beta   90.00
_cell.angle_gamma   90.00
#
_symmetry.space_group_name_H-M   'P 1'
#
loop_
_entity.id
_entity.type
_entity.pdbx_description
1 polymer ?
#
loop_
_entity_poly.entity_id
_entity_poly.type
_entity_poly.pdbx_seq_one_letter_code
_entity_poly.pdbx_strand_id
1 'polypeptide(L)'
;MADKEMELDEEDLPRDAKIVKSLLKSMGVREYEPRVIHQFFELWYLVLLMFYLILKSIQNMLENLQLMLMMLSLLFKLKLISASHNLLHESFGDFGLE
;
A
#
# COMPACT_ATOMS: atom_id res chain seq x y z
N MET A 1 39.93 33.36 6.66
CA MET A 1 38.67 34.13 6.74
C MET A 1 37.61 33.66 5.73
N ALA A 2 37.84 32.58 4.96
CA ALA A 2 36.90 32.09 3.95
C ALA A 2 35.90 31.02 4.46
N ASP A 3 36.14 30.39 5.61
CA ASP A 3 35.28 29.30 6.10
C ASP A 3 33.99 29.77 6.80
N LYS A 4 33.83 31.07 7.04
CA LYS A 4 32.74 31.61 7.88
C LYS A 4 31.52 32.10 7.10
N GLU A 5 31.59 32.15 5.78
CA GLU A 5 30.47 32.62 4.93
C GLU A 5 29.58 31.47 4.42
N MET A 6 29.98 30.20 4.57
CA MET A 6 29.16 29.03 4.16
C MET A 6 28.17 28.51 5.23
N GLU A 7 28.25 28.96 6.49
CA GLU A 7 27.34 28.50 7.55
C GLU A 7 25.98 29.21 7.55
N LEU A 8 25.87 30.40 6.93
CA LEU A 8 24.63 31.19 6.94
C LEU A 8 23.51 30.60 6.06
N ASP A 9 23.85 29.73 5.11
CA ASP A 9 22.86 29.08 4.22
C ASP A 9 22.31 27.76 4.76
N GLU A 10 22.87 27.22 5.86
CA GLU A 10 22.40 25.93 6.38
C GLU A 10 21.15 26.06 7.24
N GLU A 11 20.83 27.21 7.84
CA GLU A 11 19.62 27.32 8.66
C GLU A 11 18.34 27.46 7.82
N ASP A 12 18.40 28.17 6.69
CA ASP A 12 17.23 28.47 5.82
C ASP A 12 16.84 27.35 4.83
N LEU A 13 17.63 26.28 4.71
CA LEU A 13 17.26 25.16 3.83
C LEU A 13 16.10 24.32 4.43
N PRO A 14 15.10 23.91 3.63
CA PRO A 14 14.06 22.99 4.07
C PRO A 14 14.66 21.65 4.52
N ARG A 15 14.01 20.99 5.50
CA ARG A 15 14.52 19.78 6.18
C ARG A 15 14.98 18.70 5.19
N ASP A 16 14.24 18.50 4.11
CA ASP A 16 14.52 17.48 3.12
C ASP A 16 15.83 17.78 2.37
N ALA A 17 16.06 19.05 1.99
CA ALA A 17 17.27 19.45 1.30
C ALA A 17 18.53 19.24 2.17
N LYS A 18 18.42 19.37 3.50
CA LYS A 18 19.49 19.03 4.45
C LYS A 18 19.82 17.53 4.44
N ILE A 19 18.79 16.70 4.35
CA ILE A 19 18.95 15.23 4.27
C ILE A 19 19.64 14.85 2.95
N VAL A 20 19.20 15.43 1.83
CA VAL A 20 19.83 15.15 0.52
C VAL A 20 21.26 15.68 0.46
N LYS A 21 21.55 16.87 1.02
CA LYS A 21 22.92 17.43 1.12
C LYS A 21 23.84 16.53 1.94
N SER A 22 23.38 16.04 3.09
CA SER A 22 24.16 15.10 3.92
C SER A 22 24.36 13.74 3.25
N LEU A 23 23.38 13.26 2.47
CA LEU A 23 23.49 12.06 1.64
C LEU A 23 24.51 12.23 0.50
N LEU A 24 24.48 13.35 -0.23
CA LEU A 24 25.44 13.64 -1.28
C LEU A 24 26.88 13.73 -0.72
N LYS A 25 27.02 14.36 0.45
CA LYS A 25 28.29 14.44 1.17
C LYS A 25 28.82 13.06 1.60
N SER A 26 27.95 12.15 2.04
CA SER A 26 28.35 10.79 2.42
C SER A 26 28.73 9.92 1.21
N MET A 27 28.19 10.21 0.03
CA MET A 27 28.59 9.62 -1.25
C MET A 27 29.88 10.22 -1.83
N GLY A 28 30.51 11.18 -1.13
CA GLY A 28 31.74 11.84 -1.58
C GLY A 28 31.53 12.94 -2.62
N VAL A 29 30.29 13.31 -2.92
CA VAL A 29 29.96 14.42 -3.83
C VAL A 29 30.06 15.73 -3.04
N ARG A 30 31.11 16.53 -3.33
CA ARG A 30 31.41 17.77 -2.60
C ARG A 30 30.89 19.03 -3.27
N GLU A 31 30.70 18.99 -4.58
CA GLU A 31 30.17 20.08 -5.39
C GLU A 31 29.02 19.54 -6.24
N TYR A 32 27.86 20.20 -6.16
CA TYR A 32 26.70 19.90 -6.99
C TYR A 32 25.95 21.21 -7.26
N GLU A 33 25.35 21.33 -8.44
CA GLU A 33 24.46 22.45 -8.72
C GLU A 33 23.16 22.32 -7.91
N PRO A 34 22.60 23.42 -7.37
CA PRO A 34 21.35 23.38 -6.59
C PRO A 34 20.17 22.73 -7.33
N ARG A 35 20.18 22.79 -8.67
CA ARG A 35 19.19 22.15 -9.55
C ARG A 35 19.17 20.63 -9.42
N VAL A 36 20.30 20.02 -9.11
CA VAL A 36 20.43 18.56 -8.94
C VAL A 36 19.60 18.08 -7.75
N ILE A 37 19.57 18.84 -6.65
CA ILE A 37 18.73 18.52 -5.49
C ILE A 37 17.24 18.57 -5.88
N HIS A 38 16.82 19.60 -6.60
CA HIS A 38 15.42 19.74 -7.04
C HIS A 38 14.98 18.59 -7.95
N GLN A 39 15.81 18.24 -8.94
CA GLN A 39 15.54 17.12 -9.85
C GLN A 39 15.54 15.77 -9.12
N PHE A 40 16.42 15.62 -8.13
CA PHE A 40 16.47 14.42 -7.29
C PHE A 40 15.18 14.25 -6.49
N PHE A 41 14.63 15.33 -5.93
CA PHE A 41 13.35 15.28 -5.24
C PHE A 41 12.20 14.91 -6.16
N GLU A 42 12.11 15.51 -7.35
CA GLU A 42 11.07 15.16 -8.32
C GLU A 42 11.07 13.66 -8.64
N LEU A 43 12.25 13.09 -8.90
CA LEU A 43 12.38 11.66 -9.17
C LEU A 43 12.00 10.80 -7.97
N TRP A 44 12.44 11.17 -6.77
CA TRP A 44 12.07 10.47 -5.54
C TRP A 44 10.57 10.48 -5.28
N TYR A 45 9.93 11.63 -5.43
CA TYR A 45 8.49 11.76 -5.27
C TYR A 45 7.73 10.93 -6.30
N LEU A 46 8.17 10.94 -7.57
CA LEU A 46 7.55 10.12 -8.61
C LEU A 46 7.68 8.62 -8.33
N VAL A 47 8.85 8.16 -7.86
CA VAL A 47 9.05 6.76 -7.49
C VAL A 47 8.22 6.37 -6.27
N LEU A 48 8.19 7.20 -5.22
CA LEU A 48 7.38 6.95 -4.02
C LEU A 48 5.88 6.95 -4.32
N LEU A 49 5.43 7.88 -5.16
CA LEU A 49 4.03 7.95 -5.61
C LEU A 49 3.66 6.71 -6.42
N MET A 50 4.50 6.32 -7.37
CA MET A 50 4.25 5.13 -8.19
C MET A 50 4.20 3.87 -7.32
N PHE A 51 5.12 3.74 -6.37
CA PHE A 51 5.13 2.64 -5.40
C PHE A 51 3.87 2.63 -4.53
N TYR A 52 3.45 3.79 -4.00
CA TYR A 52 2.21 3.93 -3.24
C TYR A 52 0.98 3.51 -4.05
N LEU A 53 0.87 3.95 -5.31
CA LEU A 53 -0.24 3.58 -6.19
C LEU A 53 -0.28 2.07 -6.47
N ILE A 54 0.89 1.46 -6.71
CA ILE A 54 1.00 0.02 -6.89
C ILE A 54 0.55 -0.71 -5.63
N LEU A 55 1.06 -0.33 -4.45
CA LEU A 55 0.65 -0.94 -3.18
C LEU A 55 -0.85 -0.79 -2.95
N LYS A 56 -1.42 0.40 -3.22
CA LYS A 56 -2.84 0.66 -3.06
C LYS A 56 -3.68 -0.19 -4.01
N SER A 57 -3.22 -0.36 -5.25
CA SER A 57 -3.87 -1.23 -6.24
C SER A 57 -3.84 -2.70 -5.80
N ILE A 58 -2.72 -3.18 -5.28
CA ILE A 58 -2.57 -4.55 -4.77
C ILE A 58 -3.49 -4.78 -3.57
N GLN A 59 -3.55 -3.82 -2.64
CA GLN A 59 -4.44 -3.89 -1.49
C GLN A 59 -5.91 -4.00 -1.94
N ASN A 60 -6.33 -3.16 -2.89
CA ASN A 60 -7.69 -3.20 -3.43
C ASN A 60 -8.01 -4.55 -4.11
N MET A 61 -7.07 -5.11 -4.86
CA MET A 61 -7.21 -6.45 -5.45
C MET A 61 -7.38 -7.53 -4.38
N LEU A 62 -6.62 -7.44 -3.27
CA LEU A 62 -6.70 -8.38 -2.16
C LEU A 62 -8.04 -8.29 -1.43
N GLU A 63 -8.53 -7.08 -1.15
CA GLU A 63 -9.83 -6.85 -0.50
C GLU A 63 -10.98 -7.43 -1.35
N ASN A 64 -10.94 -7.23 -2.67
CA ASN A 64 -11.94 -7.79 -3.59
C ASN A 64 -11.92 -9.32 -3.60
N LEU A 65 -10.74 -9.94 -3.58
CA LEU A 65 -10.61 -11.39 -3.49
C LEU A 65 -11.15 -11.91 -2.15
N GLN A 66 -10.84 -11.25 -1.04
CA GLN A 66 -11.37 -11.60 0.28
C GLN A 66 -12.90 -11.54 0.32
N LEU A 67 -13.50 -10.50 -0.26
CA LEU A 67 -14.95 -10.37 -0.33
C LEU A 67 -15.58 -11.50 -1.14
N MET A 68 -14.97 -11.87 -2.27
CA MET A 68 -15.42 -13.00 -3.09
C MET A 68 -15.36 -14.33 -2.32
N LEU A 69 -14.27 -14.57 -1.58
CA LEU A 69 -14.14 -15.76 -0.73
C LEU A 69 -15.18 -15.79 0.39
N MET A 70 -15.47 -14.63 1.00
CA MET A 70 -16.52 -14.52 2.01
C MET A 70 -17.91 -14.84 1.44
N MET A 71 -18.22 -14.33 0.25
CA MET A 71 -19.46 -14.63 -0.46
C MET A 71 -19.59 -16.11 -0.82
N LEU A 72 -18.52 -16.75 -1.27
CA LEU A 72 -18.52 -18.18 -1.59
C LEU A 72 -18.75 -19.04 -0.34
N SER A 73 -18.13 -18.67 0.78
CA SER A 73 -18.37 -19.31 2.08
C SER A 73 -19.83 -19.18 2.54
N LEU A 74 -20.43 -18.00 2.36
CA LEU A 74 -21.85 -17.77 2.65
C LEU A 74 -22.76 -18.66 1.79
N LEU A 75 -22.51 -18.73 0.48
CA LEU A 75 -23.27 -19.57 -0.44
C LEU A 75 -23.17 -21.05 -0.06
N PHE A 76 -21.99 -21.52 0.33
CA PHE A 76 -21.80 -22.89 0.79
C PHE A 76 -22.60 -23.17 2.07
N LYS A 77 -22.60 -22.25 3.04
CA LYS A 77 -23.40 -22.35 4.26
C LYS A 77 -24.91 -22.41 3.96
N LEU A 78 -25.40 -21.53 3.09
CA LEU A 78 -26.82 -21.52 2.70
C LEU A 78 -27.23 -22.80 1.98
N LYS A 79 -26.36 -23.32 1.10
CA LYS A 79 -26.61 -24.56 0.37
C LYS A 79 -26.63 -25.78 1.30
N LEU A 80 -25.75 -25.80 2.31
CA LEU A 80 -25.80 -26.83 3.37
C LEU A 80 -27.10 -26.77 4.16
N ILE A 81 -27.57 -25.58 4.55
CA ILE A 81 -28.82 -25.42 5.30
C ILE A 81 -30.01 -25.92 4.47
N SER A 82 -30.09 -25.54 3.19
CA SER A 82 -31.11 -26.03 2.25
C SER A 82 -31.07 -27.55 2.08
N ALA A 83 -29.89 -28.14 1.94
CA ALA A 83 -29.74 -29.59 1.79
C ALA A 83 -30.22 -30.33 3.04
N SER A 84 -29.91 -29.84 4.23
CA SER A 84 -30.39 -30.40 5.50
C SER A 84 -31.91 -30.31 5.64
N HIS A 85 -32.52 -29.19 5.26
CA HIS A 85 -33.98 -29.03 5.29
C HIS A 85 -34.70 -29.99 4.34
N ASN A 86 -34.15 -30.20 3.13
CA ASN A 86 -34.72 -31.12 2.15
C ASN A 86 -34.61 -32.59 2.60
N LEU A 87 -33.47 -32.99 3.19
CA LEU A 87 -33.30 -34.36 3.73
C LEU A 87 -34.24 -34.63 4.91
N LEU A 88 -34.49 -33.64 5.77
CA LEU A 88 -35.50 -33.78 6.83
C LEU A 88 -36.90 -33.95 6.24
N HIS A 89 -37.28 -33.16 5.24
CA HIS A 89 -38.58 -33.30 4.57
C HIS A 89 -38.75 -34.65 3.86
N GLU A 90 -37.68 -35.21 3.29
CA GLU A 90 -37.68 -36.55 2.68
C GLU A 90 -37.79 -37.66 3.75
N SER A 91 -37.11 -37.51 4.90
CA SER A 91 -37.22 -38.46 6.02
C SER A 91 -38.55 -38.42 6.78
N PHE A 92 -39.23 -37.27 6.82
CA PHE A 92 -40.53 -37.10 7.47
C PHE A 92 -41.71 -37.31 6.51
N GLY A 93 -41.51 -37.13 5.20
CA GLY A 93 -42.48 -37.44 4.16
C GLY A 93 -42.80 -38.94 4.06
N ASP A 94 -41.89 -39.80 4.50
CA ASP A 94 -42.08 -41.26 4.57
C ASP A 94 -42.83 -41.71 5.85
N PHE A 95 -43.05 -40.80 6.81
CA PHE A 95 -43.86 -41.04 8.02
C PHE A 95 -45.31 -40.50 7.90
N GLY A 96 -45.72 -40.06 6.71
CA GLY A 96 -47.07 -39.61 6.41
C GLY A 96 -48.04 -40.74 6.04
N LEU A 97 -48.70 -41.29 7.05
CA LEU A 97 -50.07 -41.85 7.05
C LEU A 97 -50.43 -42.86 5.94
N GLU A 98 -50.23 -44.15 6.21
CA GLU A 98 -51.26 -45.17 5.91
C GLU A 98 -52.20 -45.33 7.10
#